data_AF-A0A662HJT4-F1
#
_entry.id   AF-A0A662HJT4-F1
#
_cell.length_a   1.000
_cell.length_b   1.000
_cell.length_c   1.000
_cell.angle_alpha   90.00
_cell.angle_beta   90.00
_cell.angle_gamma   90.00
#
_symmetry.space_group_name_H-M   'P 1'
#
loop_
_entity.id
_entity.type
_entity.pdbx_description
1 polymer ?
#
loop_
_entity_poly.entity_id
_entity_poly.type
_entity_poly.pdbx_seq_one_letter_code
_entity_poly.pdbx_strand_id
1 'polypeptide(L)'
;VTYGEKCACCGECPIEPELYDFVESLDNGTLIFKFWIEKVNVKNGTEFIIEVKDFYGNSISKGYVFLEEKGLIPVEVTPAPTPSPTPTPSPSPTPPPTSPSPTPSPTPTPTPTPTPAPAMPFYTTAIVGGVVIIVIIGAILLLLRRK
;
A
#
# COMPACT_ATOMS: atom_id res chain seq x y z
N VAL A 1 -5.95 -32.41 1.43
CA VAL A 1 -6.53 -31.63 0.29
C VAL A 1 -6.09 -32.34 -0.98
N THR A 2 -6.97 -32.41 -1.98
CA THR A 2 -7.00 -33.41 -3.07
C THR A 2 -5.71 -33.56 -3.90
N TYR A 3 -5.32 -34.82 -4.09
CA TYR A 3 -4.37 -35.31 -5.08
C TYR A 3 -4.77 -34.88 -6.50
N GLY A 4 -3.84 -34.26 -7.23
CA GLY A 4 -3.90 -34.14 -8.69
C GLY A 4 -4.81 -33.04 -9.24
N GLU A 5 -4.32 -31.80 -9.26
CA GLU A 5 -4.74 -30.83 -10.27
C GLU A 5 -3.57 -30.59 -11.24
N LYS A 6 -3.86 -30.79 -12.53
CA LYS A 6 -2.91 -30.85 -13.65
C LYS A 6 -2.02 -29.61 -13.72
N CYS A 7 -0.70 -29.79 -13.65
CA CYS A 7 0.23 -28.78 -14.16
C CYS A 7 0.08 -28.66 -15.69
N ALA A 8 -0.02 -27.42 -16.17
CA ALA A 8 -0.39 -27.10 -17.55
C ALA A 8 0.76 -27.18 -18.57
N CYS A 9 1.97 -27.61 -18.22
CA CYS A 9 3.12 -27.60 -19.14
C CYS A 9 4.09 -28.76 -18.84
N CYS A 10 4.75 -29.23 -19.91
CA CYS A 10 5.53 -30.47 -20.02
C CYS A 10 6.54 -30.71 -18.89
N GLY A 11 6.31 -31.77 -18.11
CA GLY A 11 7.21 -32.27 -17.07
C GLY A 11 6.42 -32.98 -15.97
N GLU A 12 7.02 -33.99 -15.34
CA GLU A 12 6.45 -34.63 -14.15
C GLU A 12 6.12 -33.55 -13.11
N CYS A 13 4.89 -33.54 -12.60
CA CYS A 13 4.47 -32.53 -11.64
C CYS A 13 5.30 -32.68 -10.35
N PRO A 14 5.84 -31.59 -9.78
CA PRO A 14 6.46 -31.67 -8.47
C PRO A 14 5.40 -32.13 -7.47
N ILE A 15 5.65 -33.28 -6.83
CA ILE A 15 4.79 -33.81 -5.78
C ILE A 15 5.00 -32.90 -4.56
N GLU A 16 3.97 -32.15 -4.19
CA GLU A 16 3.99 -31.35 -2.97
C GLU A 16 3.98 -32.30 -1.75
N PRO A 17 5.02 -32.29 -0.90
CA PRO A 17 5.03 -33.13 0.29
C PRO A 17 3.95 -32.64 1.27
N GLU A 18 3.28 -33.57 1.96
CA GLU A 18 2.41 -33.20 3.08
C GLU A 18 3.26 -32.59 4.20
N LEU A 19 3.27 -31.26 4.29
CA LEU A 19 4.00 -30.54 5.32
C LEU A 19 3.29 -30.74 6.67
N TYR A 20 3.81 -31.64 7.51
CA TYR A 20 3.27 -31.89 8.83
C TYR A 20 4.25 -31.40 9.91
N ASP A 21 3.78 -30.42 10.67
CA ASP A 21 4.36 -29.83 11.89
C ASP A 21 5.61 -28.94 11.75
N PHE A 22 5.36 -27.65 12.00
CA PHE A 22 6.34 -26.77 12.62
C PHE A 22 6.78 -27.38 13.95
N VAL A 23 8.09 -27.59 14.11
CA VAL A 23 8.64 -28.30 15.28
C VAL A 23 8.84 -27.33 16.43
N GLU A 24 9.69 -26.33 16.22
CA GLU A 24 10.03 -25.33 17.22
C GLU A 24 10.72 -24.11 16.60
N SER A 25 10.67 -22.99 17.31
CA SER A 25 11.52 -21.82 17.07
C SER A 25 12.63 -21.81 18.10
N LEU A 26 13.85 -21.58 17.65
CA LEU A 26 15.00 -21.32 18.51
C LEU A 26 15.06 -19.82 18.86
N ASP A 27 15.70 -19.48 19.98
CA ASP A 27 15.86 -18.10 20.45
C ASP A 27 16.68 -17.23 19.47
N ASN A 28 17.47 -17.86 18.60
CA ASN A 28 18.28 -17.20 17.58
C ASN A 28 17.50 -16.87 16.28
N GLY A 29 16.18 -17.08 16.26
CA GLY A 29 15.32 -16.83 15.10
C GLY A 29 15.31 -17.94 14.06
N THR A 30 15.86 -19.12 14.36
CA THR A 30 15.79 -20.29 13.47
C THR A 30 14.48 -21.04 13.67
N LEU A 31 13.80 -21.37 12.57
CA LEU A 31 12.59 -22.20 12.57
C LEU A 31 12.94 -23.62 12.11
N ILE A 32 12.52 -24.62 12.87
CA ILE A 32 12.70 -26.03 12.52
C ILE A 32 11.36 -26.59 12.02
N PHE A 33 11.38 -27.16 10.83
CA PHE A 33 10.25 -27.87 10.24
C PHE A 33 10.61 -29.35 10.09
N LYS A 34 9.65 -30.23 10.35
CA LYS A 34 9.74 -31.63 9.95
C LYS A 34 8.81 -31.83 8.76
N PHE A 35 9.24 -32.65 7.83
CA PHE A 35 8.41 -33.10 6.74
C PHE A 35 8.76 -34.55 6.47
N TRP A 36 7.75 -35.32 6.09
CA TRP A 36 7.91 -36.72 5.71
C TRP A 36 7.75 -36.82 4.21
N ILE A 37 8.63 -37.60 3.58
CA ILE A 37 8.51 -37.90 2.15
C ILE A 37 8.26 -39.39 2.05
N GLU A 38 7.13 -39.79 1.47
CA GLU A 38 6.83 -41.19 1.26
C GLU A 38 7.86 -41.81 0.30
N LYS A 39 8.46 -42.93 0.73
CA LYS A 39 9.54 -43.61 -0.01
C LYS A 39 9.11 -44.07 -1.41
N VAL A 40 7.81 -44.23 -1.66
CA VAL A 40 7.28 -44.82 -2.90
C VAL A 40 7.68 -44.08 -4.18
N ASN A 41 8.04 -42.80 -4.11
CA ASN A 41 8.37 -42.00 -5.29
C ASN A 41 9.73 -41.26 -5.26
N VAL A 42 10.57 -41.45 -4.24
CA VAL A 42 11.88 -40.77 -4.15
C VAL A 42 12.99 -41.71 -4.61
N LYS A 43 13.73 -41.31 -5.64
CA LYS A 43 14.90 -42.05 -6.15
C LYS A 43 16.18 -41.39 -5.66
N ASN A 44 17.27 -42.16 -5.61
CA ASN A 44 18.60 -41.58 -5.41
C ASN A 44 18.88 -40.56 -6.52
N GLY A 45 19.22 -39.33 -6.14
CA GLY A 45 19.41 -38.20 -7.05
C GLY A 45 18.17 -37.34 -7.30
N THR A 46 17.03 -37.61 -6.66
CA THR A 46 15.85 -36.73 -6.75
C THR A 46 16.17 -35.34 -6.19
N GLU A 47 15.89 -34.31 -6.98
CA GLU A 47 16.03 -32.91 -6.60
C GLU A 47 14.77 -32.39 -5.89
N PHE A 48 14.99 -31.61 -4.84
CA PHE A 48 13.96 -30.93 -4.04
C PHE A 48 14.25 -29.44 -4.04
N ILE A 49 13.20 -28.62 -4.11
CA ILE A 49 13.30 -27.18 -3.89
C ILE A 49 12.46 -26.86 -2.66
N ILE A 50 13.09 -26.33 -1.62
CA ILE A 50 12.39 -25.82 -0.44
C ILE A 50 12.18 -24.33 -0.66
N GLU A 51 10.93 -23.92 -0.89
CA GLU A 51 10.53 -22.52 -0.96
C GLU A 51 9.90 -22.10 0.38
N VAL A 52 10.44 -21.03 0.97
CA VAL A 52 9.87 -20.38 2.16
C VAL A 52 9.29 -19.06 1.73
N LYS A 53 7.98 -18.90 1.92
CA LYS A 53 7.25 -17.67 1.59
C LYS A 53 6.82 -16.96 2.86
N ASP A 54 7.07 -15.66 2.95
CA ASP A 54 6.62 -14.84 4.05
C ASP A 54 5.18 -14.32 3.84
N PHE A 55 4.63 -13.66 4.88
CA PHE A 55 3.27 -13.08 4.82
C PHE A 55 3.13 -11.93 3.83
N TYR A 56 4.23 -11.32 3.42
CA TYR A 56 4.26 -10.24 2.42
C TYR A 56 4.35 -10.79 0.99
N GLY A 57 4.47 -12.10 0.85
CA GLY A 57 4.57 -12.79 -0.42
C GLY A 57 5.99 -12.89 -0.97
N ASN A 58 7.01 -12.45 -0.23
CA ASN A 58 8.40 -12.68 -0.61
C ASN A 58 8.73 -14.15 -0.42
N SER A 59 9.50 -14.74 -1.35
CA SER A 59 9.97 -16.11 -1.22
C SER A 59 11.48 -16.24 -1.34
N ILE A 60 12.03 -17.19 -0.58
CA ILE A 60 13.39 -17.68 -0.72
C ILE A 60 13.33 -19.17 -1.05
N SER A 61 14.16 -19.62 -2.00
CA SER A 61 14.21 -21.02 -2.39
C SER A 61 15.62 -21.58 -2.25
N LYS A 62 15.73 -22.81 -1.76
CA LYS A 62 17.01 -23.54 -1.74
C LYS A 62 16.83 -24.94 -2.31
N GLY A 63 17.73 -25.32 -3.22
CA GLY A 63 17.76 -26.64 -3.83
C GLY A 63 18.49 -27.66 -2.95
N TYR A 64 17.97 -28.88 -2.92
CA TYR A 64 18.52 -30.04 -2.24
C TYR A 64 18.49 -31.26 -3.16
N VAL A 65 19.40 -32.20 -2.97
CA VAL A 65 19.38 -33.52 -3.63
C VAL A 65 19.23 -34.57 -2.57
N PHE A 66 18.30 -35.51 -2.78
CA PHE A 66 18.18 -36.69 -1.95
C PHE A 66 19.14 -37.77 -2.43
N LEU A 67 19.99 -38.23 -1.53
CA LEU A 67 20.84 -39.39 -1.72
C LEU A 67 20.45 -40.47 -0.72
N GLU A 68 20.24 -41.71 -1.16
CA GLU A 68 19.72 -42.78 -0.30
C GLU A 68 20.61 -43.03 0.95
N GLU A 69 21.92 -42.92 0.77
CA GLU A 69 22.94 -43.11 1.82
C GLU A 69 23.16 -41.87 2.70
N LYS A 70 22.79 -40.66 2.23
CA LYS A 70 23.14 -39.38 2.89
C LYS A 70 21.93 -38.52 3.28
N GLY A 71 20.72 -38.90 2.87
CA GLY A 71 19.54 -38.06 2.99
C GLY A 71 19.58 -36.84 2.07
N LEU A 72 18.97 -35.73 2.51
CA LEU A 72 18.93 -34.47 1.77
C LEU A 72 20.23 -33.68 1.98
N ILE A 73 20.92 -33.38 0.89
CA ILE A 73 22.10 -32.52 0.88
C ILE A 73 21.81 -31.23 0.11
N PRO A 74 22.30 -30.05 0.55
CA PRO A 74 22.10 -28.82 -0.19
C PRO A 74 22.85 -28.88 -1.52
N VAL A 75 22.21 -28.44 -2.60
CA VAL A 75 22.90 -28.21 -3.86
C VAL A 75 23.79 -26.99 -3.66
N GLU A 76 25.10 -27.22 -3.72
CA GLU A 76 26.07 -26.14 -3.78
C GLU A 76 25.93 -25.48 -5.16
N VAL A 77 25.04 -24.49 -5.24
CA VAL A 77 25.00 -23.59 -6.37
C VAL A 77 26.33 -22.85 -6.37
N THR A 78 27.28 -23.34 -7.18
CA THR A 78 28.47 -22.55 -7.51
C THR A 78 27.93 -21.24 -8.07
N PRO A 79 28.18 -20.08 -7.43
CA PRO A 79 27.67 -18.82 -7.94
C PRO A 79 28.21 -18.68 -9.37
N ALA A 80 27.31 -18.46 -10.32
CA ALA A 80 27.70 -18.13 -11.67
C ALA A 80 28.70 -16.96 -11.60
N PRO A 81 29.81 -16.98 -12.37
CA PRO A 81 30.82 -15.95 -12.29
C PRO A 81 30.14 -14.59 -12.46
N THR A 82 30.31 -13.70 -11.48
CA THR A 82 29.78 -12.34 -11.54
C THR A 82 30.30 -11.70 -12.83
N PRO A 83 29.41 -11.18 -13.71
CA PRO A 83 29.88 -10.53 -14.93
C PRO A 83 30.83 -9.40 -14.54
N SER A 84 32.02 -9.39 -15.15
CA SER A 84 33.01 -8.34 -14.95
C SER A 84 32.34 -6.99 -15.22
N PRO A 85 32.60 -5.94 -14.40
CA PRO A 85 32.00 -4.64 -14.61
C PRO A 85 32.33 -4.16 -16.03
N THR A 86 31.28 -3.85 -16.78
CA THR A 86 31.41 -3.21 -18.10
C THR A 86 32.07 -1.84 -17.89
N PRO A 87 33.13 -1.49 -18.64
CA PRO A 87 33.73 -0.16 -18.52
C PRO A 87 32.68 0.90 -18.76
N THR A 88 32.48 1.78 -17.78
CA THR A 88 31.57 2.93 -17.91
C THR A 88 32.07 3.84 -19.04
N PRO A 89 31.19 4.24 -19.99
CA PRO A 89 31.57 5.19 -21.03
C PRO A 89 31.98 6.51 -20.39
N SER A 90 33.09 7.08 -20.87
CA SER A 90 33.57 8.41 -20.46
C SER A 90 32.49 9.47 -20.71
N PRO A 91 32.27 10.43 -19.80
CA PRO A 91 31.29 11.49 -20.01
C PRO A 91 31.63 12.31 -21.26
N SER A 92 30.63 12.48 -22.13
CA SER A 92 30.70 13.39 -23.28
C SER A 92 30.88 14.84 -22.79
N PRO A 93 31.63 15.69 -23.52
CA PRO A 93 31.78 17.10 -23.16
C PRO A 93 30.42 17.81 -23.09
N THR A 94 30.20 18.56 -22.03
CA THR A 94 29.02 19.39 -21.81
C THR A 94 28.98 20.52 -22.85
N PRO A 95 27.85 20.75 -23.55
CA PRO A 95 27.71 21.87 -24.48
C PRO A 95 27.82 23.22 -23.76
N PRO A 96 28.29 24.27 -24.46
CA PRO A 96 28.43 25.61 -23.89
C PRO A 96 27.07 26.20 -23.50
N PRO A 97 27.03 27.07 -22.47
CA PRO A 97 25.80 27.71 -22.02
C PRO A 97 25.22 28.59 -23.13
N THR A 98 23.92 28.43 -23.39
CA THR A 98 23.16 29.30 -24.27
C THR A 98 22.73 30.57 -23.51
N SER A 99 22.82 31.70 -24.20
CA SER A 99 22.46 33.02 -23.67
C SER A 99 20.98 33.07 -23.26
N PRO A 100 20.63 33.66 -22.10
CA PRO A 100 19.24 33.79 -21.67
C PRO A 100 18.46 34.72 -22.61
N SER A 101 17.27 34.28 -22.98
CA SER A 101 16.27 35.07 -23.70
C SER A 101 15.69 36.17 -22.78
N PRO A 102 15.37 37.37 -23.29
CA PRO A 102 14.79 38.44 -22.48
C PRO A 102 13.42 38.04 -21.90
N THR A 103 13.25 38.33 -20.62
CA THR A 103 12.00 38.13 -19.87
C THR A 103 10.92 39.10 -20.37
N PRO A 104 9.69 38.64 -20.65
CA PRO A 104 8.60 39.54 -21.02
C PRO A 104 8.20 40.45 -19.84
N SER A 105 7.85 41.69 -20.17
CA SER A 105 7.43 42.73 -19.22
C SER A 105 6.11 42.37 -18.52
N PRO A 106 5.95 42.71 -17.23
CA PRO A 106 4.71 42.42 -16.50
C PRO A 106 3.51 43.17 -17.09
N THR A 107 2.40 42.44 -17.23
CA THR A 107 1.09 42.97 -17.63
C THR A 107 0.47 43.77 -16.48
N PRO A 108 -0.16 44.93 -16.71
CA PRO A 108 -0.78 45.71 -15.65
C PRO A 108 -1.96 44.99 -15.02
N THR A 109 -2.04 45.02 -13.69
CA THR A 109 -3.11 44.44 -12.89
C THR A 109 -4.37 45.30 -12.97
N PRO A 110 -5.57 44.71 -13.15
CA PRO A 110 -6.82 45.47 -13.16
C PRO A 110 -7.12 46.06 -11.77
N THR A 111 -7.65 47.28 -11.76
CA THR A 111 -8.05 48.02 -10.56
C THR A 111 -9.34 47.42 -9.99
N PRO A 112 -9.46 47.21 -8.67
CA PRO A 112 -10.68 46.66 -8.07
C PRO A 112 -11.85 47.65 -8.16
N THR A 113 -13.02 47.11 -8.53
CA THR A 113 -14.30 47.81 -8.57
C THR A 113 -14.81 48.07 -7.15
N PRO A 114 -15.43 49.23 -6.84
CA PRO A 114 -15.91 49.54 -5.50
C PRO A 114 -17.04 48.61 -5.05
N THR A 115 -16.94 48.12 -3.83
CA THR A 115 -17.96 47.32 -3.15
C THR A 115 -19.18 48.17 -2.78
N PRO A 116 -20.43 47.74 -3.08
CA PRO A 116 -21.63 48.46 -2.69
C PRO A 116 -21.82 48.49 -1.17
N ALA A 117 -22.39 49.59 -0.66
CA ALA A 117 -22.65 49.80 0.76
C ALA A 117 -23.75 48.85 1.30
N PRO A 118 -23.67 48.43 2.56
CA PRO A 118 -24.67 47.54 3.16
C PRO A 118 -26.02 48.26 3.35
N ALA A 119 -27.10 47.58 2.95
CA ALA A 119 -28.47 48.02 3.20
C ALA A 119 -28.82 47.84 4.70
N MET A 120 -29.30 48.91 5.34
CA MET A 120 -29.74 48.86 6.73
C MET A 120 -31.09 48.14 6.84
N PRO A 121 -31.26 47.16 7.75
CA PRO A 121 -32.50 46.41 7.86
C PRO A 121 -33.60 47.18 8.64
N PHE A 122 -34.83 47.08 8.12
CA PHE A 122 -36.05 47.78 8.57
C PHE A 122 -36.65 47.24 9.90
N TYR A 123 -35.87 47.10 10.97
CA TYR A 123 -36.38 46.55 12.25
C TYR A 123 -37.14 47.56 13.13
N THR A 124 -37.14 48.84 12.79
CA THR A 124 -37.75 49.88 13.64
C THR A 124 -39.27 49.86 13.62
N THR A 125 -39.91 49.46 12.51
CA THR A 125 -41.37 49.40 12.40
C THR A 125 -41.96 48.19 13.14
N ALA A 126 -41.27 47.06 13.15
CA ALA A 126 -41.73 45.84 13.83
C ALA A 126 -41.77 46.00 15.36
N ILE A 127 -40.79 46.70 15.94
CA ILE A 127 -40.71 46.89 17.40
C ILE A 127 -41.84 47.81 17.89
N VAL A 128 -42.14 48.90 17.18
CA VAL A 128 -43.21 49.83 17.57
C VAL A 128 -44.59 49.17 17.50
N GLY A 129 -44.85 48.37 16.45
CA GLY A 129 -46.12 47.64 16.32
C GLY A 129 -46.35 46.62 17.44
N GLY A 130 -45.32 45.85 17.80
CA GLY A 130 -45.40 44.85 18.86
C GLY A 130 -45.71 45.44 20.24
N VAL A 131 -45.07 46.55 20.60
CA VAL A 131 -45.29 47.23 21.90
C VAL A 131 -46.72 47.74 22.02
N VAL A 132 -47.28 48.32 20.96
CA VAL A 132 -48.67 48.82 20.95
C VAL A 132 -49.67 47.68 21.18
N ILE A 133 -49.46 46.53 20.54
CA ILE A 133 -50.33 45.35 20.70
C ILE A 133 -50.30 44.83 22.14
N ILE A 134 -49.12 44.74 22.75
CA ILE A 134 -48.97 44.25 24.14
C ILE A 134 -49.69 45.19 25.12
N VAL A 135 -49.57 46.50 24.94
CA VAL A 135 -50.24 47.49 25.80
C VAL A 135 -51.77 47.39 25.66
N ILE A 136 -52.28 47.22 24.43
CA ILE A 136 -53.73 47.06 24.19
C ILE A 136 -54.24 45.76 24.82
N ILE A 137 -53.55 44.64 24.63
CA ILE A 137 -53.93 43.35 25.24
C ILE A 137 -53.91 43.46 26.76
N GLY A 138 -52.87 44.06 27.33
CA GLY A 138 -52.76 44.30 28.77
C GLY A 138 -53.92 45.14 29.31
N ALA A 139 -54.28 46.22 28.62
CA ALA A 139 -55.41 47.07 29.00
C ALA A 139 -56.75 46.31 28.93
N ILE A 140 -56.98 45.53 27.88
CA ILE A 140 -58.19 44.70 27.75
C ILE A 140 -58.27 43.67 28.88
N LEU A 141 -57.18 42.94 29.15
CA LEU A 141 -57.13 41.96 30.24
C LEU A 141 -57.37 42.61 31.62
N LEU A 142 -56.85 43.81 31.84
CA LEU A 142 -57.05 44.56 33.08
C LEU A 142 -58.51 45.03 33.24
N LEU A 143 -59.15 45.45 32.15
CA LEU A 143 -60.57 45.80 32.13
C LEU A 143 -61.48 44.58 32.35
N LEU A 144 -61.12 43.41 31.82
CA LEU A 144 -61.86 42.16 32.04
C LEU A 144 -61.74 41.66 33.48
N ARG A 145 -60.62 41.93 34.19
CA ARG A 145 -60.45 41.59 35.61
C ARG A 145 -61.20 42.52 36.58
N ARG A 146 -61.69 43.66 36.10
CA ARG A 146 -62.40 44.68 36.91
C ARG A 146 -63.94 44.57 36.84
N LYS A 147 -64.47 43.59 36.10
CA LYS A 147 -65.87 43.18 36.13
C LYS A 147 -66.02 41.94 37.00
#